data_AF-M2RSK5-F1
#
_entry.id   AF-M2RSK5-F1
#
_cell.length_a   1.000
_cell.length_b   1.000
_cell.length_c   1.000
_cell.angle_alpha   90.00
_cell.angle_beta   90.00
_cell.angle_gamma   90.00
#
_symmetry.space_group_name_H-M   'P 1'
#
loop_
_entity.id
_entity.type
_entity.pdbx_description
1 polymer ?
#
loop_
_entity_poly.entity_id
_entity_poly.type
_entity_poly.pdbx_seq_one_letter_code
_entity_poly.pdbx_strand_id
1 'polypeptide(L)'
;MQRQARAALQELGELDINLQNNTRRLQHIKKHNYHRGICSKGGADGYRHREGALKKIAPWINSLKDRGIQCILLEDGAPPHKSRIANDYLNVQGIEKMVWPGHSPDINASEHDWPWIRRHVTLQFTPSCTAEEFKSQWEIEWKNLPIEMINRWVMGVIEVVRRIIAHEGKNDFHG
;
A
#
# COMPACT_ATOMS: atom_id res chain seq x y z
N MET A 1 -0.32 27.64 19.67
CA MET A 1 -0.58 27.61 18.22
C MET A 1 -0.78 26.19 17.63
N GLN A 2 -1.12 25.17 18.43
CA GLN A 2 -1.36 23.78 17.97
C GLN A 2 -2.85 23.35 18.00
N ARG A 3 -3.76 24.22 18.47
CA ARG A 3 -5.20 23.91 18.53
C ARG A 3 -5.91 24.09 17.18
N GLN A 4 -5.36 24.88 16.26
CA GLN A 4 -5.96 25.14 14.94
C GLN A 4 -5.79 23.98 13.95
N ALA A 5 -4.69 23.21 14.01
CA ALA A 5 -4.48 22.06 13.13
C ALA A 5 -5.42 20.89 13.43
N ARG A 6 -5.77 20.66 14.71
CA ARG A 6 -6.80 19.67 15.11
C ARG A 6 -8.22 20.10 14.76
N ALA A 7 -8.53 21.40 14.82
CA ALA A 7 -9.82 21.93 14.39
C ALA A 7 -9.99 21.85 12.86
N ALA A 8 -8.91 22.12 12.10
CA ALA A 8 -8.88 21.93 10.66
C ALA A 8 -9.12 20.47 10.25
N LEU A 9 -8.72 19.48 11.05
CA LEU A 9 -9.02 18.05 10.79
C LEU A 9 -10.51 17.70 10.94
N GLN A 10 -11.24 18.47 11.74
CA GLN A 10 -12.69 18.31 11.91
C GLN A 10 -13.46 18.96 10.75
N GLU A 11 -12.91 20.03 10.16
CA GLU A 11 -13.47 20.71 8.98
C GLU A 11 -13.01 20.11 7.64
N LEU A 12 -11.81 19.51 7.56
CA LEU A 12 -11.24 18.87 6.37
C LEU A 12 -11.61 17.38 6.24
N GLY A 13 -12.44 16.87 7.16
CA GLY A 13 -12.86 15.47 7.20
C GLY A 13 -13.59 14.95 5.95
N GLU A 14 -13.88 15.79 4.95
CA GLU A 14 -14.78 15.41 3.86
C GLU A 14 -14.53 16.04 2.47
N LEU A 15 -13.36 16.62 2.19
CA LEU A 15 -13.13 17.22 0.87
C LEU A 15 -12.55 16.23 -0.14
N ASP A 16 -13.51 15.59 -0.81
CA ASP A 16 -13.50 14.74 -2.00
C ASP A 16 -12.84 15.32 -3.29
N ILE A 17 -11.75 16.10 -3.28
CA ILE A 17 -10.95 16.63 -4.43
C ILE A 17 -10.36 15.55 -5.40
N ASN A 18 -10.95 14.36 -5.58
CA ASN A 18 -10.62 13.59 -6.79
C ASN A 18 -11.30 14.28 -7.99
N LEU A 19 -10.63 15.33 -8.48
CA LEU A 19 -10.92 16.12 -9.69
C LEU A 19 -10.82 15.25 -10.97
N GLN A 20 -11.57 14.15 -11.04
CA GLN A 20 -11.85 13.49 -12.30
C GLN A 20 -13.11 14.12 -12.90
N ASN A 21 -12.87 15.12 -13.75
CA ASN A 21 -13.85 15.66 -14.67
C ASN A 21 -14.35 14.55 -15.60
N ASN A 22 -15.44 13.88 -15.24
CA ASN A 22 -16.36 13.40 -16.25
C ASN A 22 -17.82 13.43 -15.77
N THR A 23 -18.60 14.05 -16.63
CA THR A 23 -19.87 14.74 -16.43
C THR A 23 -21.09 13.81 -16.30
N ARG A 24 -22.13 14.32 -15.62
CA ARG A 24 -23.57 13.94 -15.67
C ARG A 24 -24.22 13.21 -14.48
N ARG A 25 -23.56 12.97 -13.34
CA ARG A 25 -24.22 12.36 -12.16
C ARG A 25 -24.14 13.15 -10.84
N LEU A 26 -23.79 14.43 -10.87
CA LEU A 26 -23.64 15.26 -9.66
C LEU A 26 -24.82 16.22 -9.44
N GLN A 27 -26.06 15.80 -9.66
CA GLN A 27 -27.20 16.69 -9.39
C GLN A 27 -27.97 16.43 -8.10
N HIS A 28 -27.67 15.37 -7.32
CA HIS A 28 -28.46 15.11 -6.11
C HIS A 28 -27.78 14.25 -5.03
N ILE A 29 -26.55 14.55 -4.61
CA ILE A 29 -25.95 13.91 -3.41
C ILE A 29 -25.30 14.99 -2.53
N LYS A 30 -25.78 15.12 -1.30
CA LYS A 30 -25.27 16.08 -0.30
C LYS A 30 -23.88 15.64 0.17
N LYS A 31 -22.92 16.59 0.23
CA LYS A 31 -21.48 16.37 0.49
C LYS A 31 -21.15 15.51 1.72
N HIS A 32 -22.01 15.47 2.74
CA HIS A 32 -21.80 14.77 4.00
C HIS A 32 -22.24 13.30 4.04
N ASN A 33 -22.45 12.65 2.90
CA ASN A 33 -22.94 11.27 2.88
C ASN A 33 -22.31 10.40 1.78
N TYR A 34 -20.97 10.28 1.81
CA TYR A 34 -20.28 9.22 1.08
C TYR A 34 -20.32 7.90 1.86
N HIS A 35 -21.50 7.36 2.10
CA HIS A 35 -21.67 5.96 2.48
C HIS A 35 -21.76 5.16 1.18
N ARG A 36 -20.62 4.74 0.64
CA ARG A 36 -20.61 3.85 -0.53
C ARG A 36 -21.06 2.48 -0.06
N GLY A 37 -22.16 1.99 -0.62
CA GLY A 37 -22.67 0.64 -0.35
C GLY A 37 -21.56 -0.39 -0.53
N ILE A 38 -21.53 -1.39 0.36
CA ILE A 38 -20.57 -2.49 0.39
C ILE A 38 -20.81 -3.37 -0.85
N CYS A 39 -20.42 -2.91 -2.04
CA CYS A 39 -20.30 -3.79 -3.19
C CYS A 39 -19.07 -4.68 -2.95
N SER A 40 -19.31 -5.90 -2.50
CA SER A 40 -18.29 -6.91 -2.21
C SER A 40 -17.43 -7.28 -3.43
N LYS A 41 -17.86 -6.92 -4.65
CA LYS A 41 -17.14 -7.16 -5.91
C LYS A 41 -16.78 -5.82 -6.57
N GLY A 42 -15.49 -5.52 -6.66
CA GLY A 42 -14.95 -4.33 -7.33
C GLY A 42 -13.42 -4.29 -7.24
N GLY A 43 -12.76 -3.60 -8.17
CA GLY A 43 -11.30 -3.43 -8.17
C GLY A 43 -10.79 -2.65 -6.95
N ALA A 44 -9.47 -2.69 -6.72
CA ALA A 44 -8.83 -1.81 -5.75
C ALA A 44 -8.94 -0.36 -6.24
N ASP A 45 -9.52 0.52 -5.42
CA ASP A 45 -9.60 1.95 -5.65
C ASP A 45 -8.97 2.71 -4.46
N GLY A 46 -8.77 4.02 -4.60
CA GLY A 46 -8.11 4.82 -3.57
C GLY A 46 -8.82 4.81 -2.21
N TYR A 47 -10.14 4.68 -2.20
CA TYR A 47 -10.92 4.59 -0.97
C TYR A 47 -10.69 3.24 -0.28
N ARG A 48 -10.77 2.13 -1.03
CA ARG A 48 -10.51 0.78 -0.52
C ARG A 48 -9.07 0.62 -0.06
N HIS A 49 -8.12 1.26 -0.73
CA HIS A 49 -6.72 1.30 -0.28
C HIS A 49 -6.61 1.97 1.09
N ARG A 50 -7.19 3.16 1.24
CA ARG A 50 -7.21 3.87 2.53
C ARG A 50 -7.85 3.04 3.63
N GLU A 51 -9.07 2.55 3.40
CA GLU A 51 -9.86 1.87 4.43
C GLU A 51 -9.32 0.47 4.75
N GLY A 52 -8.91 -0.26 3.72
CA GLY A 52 -8.50 -1.67 3.82
C GLY A 52 -7.05 -1.88 4.22
N ALA A 53 -6.15 -0.98 3.82
CA ALA A 53 -4.71 -1.07 4.06
C ALA A 53 -4.22 0.05 4.98
N LEU A 54 -4.32 1.32 4.54
CA LEU A 54 -3.66 2.44 5.25
C LEU A 54 -4.16 2.61 6.69
N LYS A 55 -5.46 2.50 6.94
CA LYS A 55 -6.04 2.59 8.29
C LYS A 55 -5.57 1.47 9.24
N LYS A 56 -5.17 0.32 8.71
CA LYS A 56 -4.65 -0.79 9.52
C LYS A 56 -3.18 -0.60 9.87
N ILE A 57 -2.38 -0.09 8.92
CA ILE A 57 -0.94 0.08 9.12
C ILE A 57 -0.58 1.37 9.85
N ALA A 58 -1.39 2.43 9.74
CA ALA A 58 -1.07 3.74 10.32
C ALA A 58 -0.87 3.71 11.85
N PRO A 59 -1.73 3.04 12.65
CA PRO A 59 -1.49 2.91 14.09
C PRO A 59 -0.18 2.19 14.41
N TRP A 60 0.17 1.17 13.63
CA TRP A 60 1.42 0.43 13.80
C TRP A 60 2.64 1.31 13.49
N ILE A 61 2.62 2.04 12.37
CA ILE A 61 3.70 2.99 12.02
C ILE A 61 3.86 4.07 13.10
N ASN A 62 2.76 4.61 13.62
CA ASN A 62 2.82 5.61 14.69
C ASN A 62 3.41 5.02 15.98
N SER A 63 3.07 3.77 16.32
CA SER A 63 3.69 3.09 17.47
C SER A 63 5.20 2.90 17.32
N LEU A 64 5.71 2.74 16.09
CA LEU A 64 7.15 2.68 15.82
C LEU A 64 7.81 4.05 16.02
N LYS A 65 7.16 5.12 15.57
CA LYS A 65 7.64 6.50 15.79
C LYS A 65 7.68 6.87 17.27
N ASP A 66 6.67 6.47 18.04
CA ASP A 66 6.63 6.68 19.49
C ASP A 66 7.79 5.97 20.21
N ARG A 67 8.27 4.87 19.63
CA ARG A 67 9.47 4.14 20.08
C ARG A 67 10.79 4.74 19.57
N GLY A 68 10.74 5.85 18.85
CA GLY A 68 11.91 6.52 18.25
C GLY A 68 12.43 5.86 16.97
N ILE A 69 11.67 4.93 16.38
CA ILE A 69 12.05 4.27 15.12
C ILE A 69 11.49 5.07 13.95
N GLN A 70 12.38 5.56 13.09
CA GLN A 70 11.98 6.21 11.85
C GLN A 70 11.61 5.17 10.79
N CYS A 71 10.47 5.37 10.13
CA CYS A 71 9.97 4.48 9.09
C CYS A 71 9.42 5.31 7.94
N ILE A 72 9.68 4.84 6.72
CA ILE A 72 9.14 5.41 5.48
C ILE A 72 8.27 4.34 4.82
N LEU A 73 7.08 4.71 4.38
CA LEU A 73 6.17 3.83 3.67
C LEU A 73 6.65 3.65 2.22
N LEU A 74 6.82 2.40 1.80
CA LEU A 74 7.14 2.04 0.42
C LEU A 74 5.89 1.44 -0.24
N GLU A 75 5.39 2.07 -1.30
CA GLU A 75 4.27 1.58 -2.11
C GLU A 75 4.57 1.85 -3.58
N ASP A 76 4.11 0.97 -4.46
CA ASP A 76 4.27 1.15 -5.90
C ASP A 76 3.43 2.33 -6.43
N GLY A 77 3.66 2.66 -7.70
CA GLY A 77 2.98 3.76 -8.37
C GLY A 77 1.55 3.48 -8.84
N ALA A 78 0.84 2.45 -8.33
CA ALA A 78 -0.49 2.08 -8.79
C ALA A 78 -1.51 3.22 -8.59
N PRO A 79 -2.55 3.35 -9.45
CA PRO A 79 -3.54 4.43 -9.34
C PRO A 79 -4.22 4.57 -7.96
N PRO A 80 -4.56 3.48 -7.24
CA PRO A 80 -5.09 3.58 -5.87
C PRO A 80 -4.12 4.22 -4.88
N HIS A 81 -2.82 3.91 -4.98
CA HIS A 81 -1.77 4.43 -4.09
C HIS A 81 -1.40 5.88 -4.39
N LYS A 82 -1.57 6.30 -5.66
CA LYS A 82 -1.44 7.70 -6.11
C LYS A 82 -2.71 8.52 -5.90
N SER A 83 -3.80 7.89 -5.48
CA SER A 83 -5.06 8.60 -5.26
C SER A 83 -4.89 9.68 -4.20
N ARG A 84 -5.60 10.79 -4.38
CA ARG A 84 -5.50 11.91 -3.46
C ARG A 84 -6.07 11.56 -2.07
N ILE A 85 -7.11 10.72 -2.00
CA ILE A 85 -7.64 10.19 -0.73
C ILE A 85 -6.54 9.46 0.08
N ALA A 86 -5.72 8.64 -0.59
CA ALA A 86 -4.63 7.91 0.06
C ALA A 86 -3.52 8.88 0.54
N ASN A 87 -3.08 9.80 -0.33
CA ASN A 87 -2.05 10.78 0.01
C ASN A 87 -2.47 11.73 1.14
N ASP A 88 -3.69 12.26 1.08
CA ASP A 88 -4.22 13.16 2.12
C ASP A 88 -4.29 12.44 3.47
N TYR A 89 -4.68 11.15 3.48
CA TYR A 89 -4.68 10.35 4.70
C TYR A 89 -3.27 10.18 5.29
N LEU A 90 -2.28 9.85 4.47
CA LEU A 90 -0.88 9.70 4.93
C LEU A 90 -0.34 11.02 5.50
N ASN A 91 -0.62 12.14 4.83
CA ASN A 91 -0.24 13.48 5.30
C ASN A 91 -0.85 13.80 6.68
N VAL A 92 -2.13 13.50 6.88
CA VAL A 92 -2.82 13.68 8.17
C VAL A 92 -2.23 12.79 9.27
N GLN A 93 -1.87 11.55 8.94
CA GLN A 93 -1.19 10.65 9.88
C GLN A 93 0.29 11.01 10.08
N GLY A 94 0.82 11.99 9.35
CA GLY A 94 2.23 12.37 9.35
C GLY A 94 3.15 11.24 8.88
N ILE A 95 2.66 10.32 8.04
CA ILE A 95 3.42 9.18 7.51
C ILE A 95 4.10 9.61 6.22
N GLU A 96 5.42 9.52 6.20
CA GLU A 96 6.22 9.78 5.01
C GLU A 96 6.12 8.58 4.05
N LYS A 97 5.93 8.88 2.76
CA LYS A 97 5.93 7.89 1.69
C LYS A 97 7.09 8.14 0.75
N MET A 98 7.83 7.08 0.43
CA MET A 98 8.95 7.14 -0.50
C MET A 98 8.45 7.46 -1.92
N VAL A 99 9.22 8.27 -2.66
CA VAL A 99 8.96 8.51 -4.08
C VAL A 99 9.31 7.25 -4.86
N TRP A 100 8.35 6.73 -5.61
CA TRP A 100 8.50 5.52 -6.40
C TRP A 100 8.79 5.82 -7.88
N PRO A 101 9.91 5.35 -8.45
CA PRO A 101 10.14 5.44 -9.89
C PRO A 101 9.18 4.51 -10.65
N GLY A 102 8.59 5.00 -11.73
CA GLY A 102 7.70 4.18 -12.57
C GLY A 102 8.46 3.03 -13.22
N HIS A 103 7.80 1.88 -13.40
CA HIS A 103 8.34 0.70 -14.09
C HIS A 103 9.57 0.05 -13.43
N SER A 104 9.70 0.14 -12.10
CA SER A 104 10.80 -0.48 -11.34
C SER A 104 10.30 -1.54 -10.35
N PRO A 105 9.76 -2.68 -10.83
CA PRO A 105 9.37 -3.80 -9.96
C PRO A 105 10.52 -4.28 -9.06
N ASP A 106 11.75 -4.19 -9.55
CA ASP A 106 12.97 -4.66 -8.86
C ASP A 106 13.26 -3.92 -7.55
N ILE A 107 12.65 -2.76 -7.33
CA ILE A 107 12.80 -1.97 -6.09
C ILE A 107 11.79 -2.45 -5.03
N ASN A 108 10.85 -3.32 -5.39
CA ASN A 108 9.77 -3.72 -4.49
C ASN A 108 10.12 -5.05 -3.81
N ALA A 109 10.52 -4.97 -2.53
CA ALA A 109 10.81 -6.17 -1.75
C ALA A 109 9.58 -7.12 -1.66
N SER A 110 8.36 -6.58 -1.73
CA SER A 110 7.12 -7.37 -1.78
C SER A 110 6.79 -7.93 -3.17
N GLU A 111 7.75 -8.00 -4.09
CA GLU A 111 7.61 -8.83 -5.28
C GLU A 111 8.30 -10.19 -5.13
N HIS A 112 9.18 -10.32 -4.13
CA HIS A 112 9.89 -11.57 -3.85
C HIS A 112 9.11 -12.52 -2.93
N ASP A 113 8.23 -11.98 -2.08
CA ASP A 113 7.34 -12.74 -1.20
C ASP A 113 6.29 -13.53 -1.98
N TRP A 114 5.64 -12.94 -2.98
CA TRP A 114 4.55 -13.63 -3.72
C TRP A 114 4.98 -14.93 -4.40
N PRO A 115 6.09 -14.97 -5.17
CA PRO A 115 6.56 -16.22 -5.77
C PRO A 115 7.01 -17.23 -4.72
N TRP A 116 7.60 -16.77 -3.62
CA TRP A 116 8.02 -17.63 -2.51
C TRP A 116 6.81 -18.33 -1.89
N ILE A 117 5.77 -17.58 -1.51
CA ILE A 117 4.54 -18.09 -0.91
C ILE A 117 3.85 -19.03 -1.87
N ARG A 118 3.69 -18.62 -3.14
CA ARG A 118 3.05 -19.45 -4.17
C ARG A 118 3.76 -20.79 -4.33
N ARG A 119 5.10 -20.79 -4.36
CA ARG A 119 5.91 -22.00 -4.47
C ARG A 119 5.68 -22.91 -3.26
N HIS A 120 5.69 -22.36 -2.04
CA HIS A 120 5.48 -23.17 -0.84
C HIS A 120 4.05 -23.69 -0.76
N VAL A 121 3.04 -22.88 -1.08
CA VAL A 121 1.64 -23.34 -1.13
C VAL A 121 1.49 -24.52 -2.11
N THR A 122 2.11 -24.43 -3.29
CA THR A 122 2.06 -25.48 -4.32
C THR A 122 2.76 -26.77 -3.90
N LEU A 123 3.81 -26.68 -3.08
CA LEU A 123 4.59 -27.84 -2.63
C LEU A 123 4.02 -28.49 -1.36
N GLN A 124 3.45 -27.70 -0.45
CA GLN A 124 3.03 -28.14 0.88
C GLN A 124 1.56 -28.54 0.95
N PHE A 125 0.70 -28.04 0.04
CA PHE A 125 -0.74 -28.30 0.09
C PHE A 125 -1.26 -28.91 -1.20
N THR A 126 -2.36 -29.66 -1.06
CA THR A 126 -3.20 -30.02 -2.20
C THR A 126 -3.93 -28.78 -2.73
N PRO A 127 -4.22 -28.71 -4.05
CA PRO A 127 -5.00 -27.63 -4.62
C PRO A 127 -6.29 -27.36 -3.83
N SER A 128 -6.52 -26.11 -3.45
CA SER A 128 -7.70 -25.68 -2.72
C SER A 128 -8.96 -25.82 -3.59
N CYS A 129 -10.05 -26.31 -3.01
CA CYS A 129 -11.36 -26.41 -3.68
C CYS A 129 -12.29 -25.25 -3.31
N THR A 130 -11.99 -24.52 -2.25
CA THR A 130 -12.76 -23.37 -1.75
C THR A 130 -11.90 -22.12 -1.56
N ALA A 131 -12.54 -20.95 -1.51
CA ALA A 131 -11.85 -19.69 -1.28
C ALA A 131 -11.28 -19.59 0.15
N GLU A 132 -11.99 -20.19 1.12
CA GLU A 132 -11.59 -20.26 2.52
C GLU A 132 -10.34 -21.13 2.70
N GLU A 133 -10.27 -22.29 2.05
CA GLU A 133 -9.09 -23.14 2.04
C GLU A 133 -7.90 -22.42 1.38
N PHE A 134 -8.12 -21.80 0.22
CA PHE A 134 -7.08 -21.03 -0.46
C PHE A 134 -6.51 -19.94 0.46
N LYS A 135 -7.39 -19.16 1.11
CA LYS A 135 -6.97 -18.12 2.05
C LYS A 135 -6.19 -18.70 3.24
N SER A 136 -6.66 -19.80 3.81
CA SER A 136 -6.00 -20.46 4.94
C SER A 136 -4.59 -20.95 4.58
N GLN A 137 -4.43 -21.62 3.43
CA GLN A 137 -3.14 -22.09 2.93
C GLN A 137 -2.14 -20.93 2.77
N TRP A 138 -2.60 -19.81 2.20
CA TRP A 138 -1.76 -18.61 2.04
C TRP A 138 -1.40 -17.95 3.37
N GLU A 139 -2.32 -17.87 4.33
CA GLU A 139 -2.05 -17.33 5.66
C GLU A 139 -1.06 -18.19 6.45
N ILE A 140 -1.08 -19.52 6.28
CA ILE A 140 -0.11 -20.43 6.89
C ILE A 140 1.27 -20.17 6.31
N GLU A 141 1.42 -20.15 4.98
CA GLU A 141 2.73 -19.91 4.37
C GLU A 141 3.25 -18.50 4.61
N TRP A 142 2.38 -17.49 4.67
CA TRP A 142 2.77 -16.15 5.10
C TRP A 142 3.39 -16.15 6.50
N LYS A 143 2.84 -16.92 7.45
CA LYS A 143 3.40 -17.05 8.80
C LYS A 143 4.69 -17.87 8.84
N ASN A 144 4.88 -18.79 7.89
CA ASN A 144 6.08 -19.59 7.77
C ASN A 144 7.23 -18.85 7.09
N LEU A 145 6.96 -17.71 6.43
CA LEU A 145 7.97 -16.92 5.74
C LEU A 145 9.06 -16.44 6.74
N PRO A 146 10.32 -16.88 6.61
CA PRO A 146 11.36 -16.52 7.56
C PRO A 146 11.70 -15.03 7.49
N ILE A 147 11.84 -14.39 8.65
CA ILE A 147 12.18 -12.96 8.72
C ILE A 147 13.55 -12.67 8.09
N GLU A 148 14.46 -13.63 8.10
CA GLU A 148 15.77 -13.54 7.47
C GLU A 148 15.65 -13.40 5.94
N MET A 149 14.64 -14.02 5.33
CA MET A 149 14.37 -13.88 3.90
C MET A 149 13.80 -12.50 3.58
N ILE A 150 12.86 -12.01 4.38
CA ILE A 150 12.31 -10.66 4.25
C ILE A 150 13.44 -9.63 4.37
N ASN A 151 14.30 -9.76 5.39
CA ASN A 151 15.46 -8.89 5.57
C ASN A 151 16.41 -8.93 4.38
N ARG A 152 16.68 -10.12 3.82
CA ARG A 152 17.52 -10.25 2.62
C ARG A 152 16.94 -9.50 1.43
N TRP A 153 15.63 -9.58 1.19
CA TRP A 153 14.97 -8.87 0.10
C TRP A 153 14.99 -7.36 0.30
N VAL A 154 14.66 -6.89 1.50
CA VAL A 154 14.69 -5.47 1.86
C VAL A 154 16.10 -4.89 1.69
N MET A 155 17.13 -5.60 2.16
CA MET A 155 18.52 -5.16 1.99
C MET A 155 18.99 -5.24 0.53
N GLY A 156 18.46 -6.19 -0.24
CA GLY A 156 18.74 -6.35 -1.67
C GLY A 156 18.27 -5.16 -2.51
N VAL A 157 17.16 -4.52 -2.13
CA VAL A 157 16.63 -3.32 -2.82
C VAL A 157 17.68 -2.20 -2.89
N ILE A 158 18.47 -2.01 -1.83
CA ILE A 158 19.53 -0.98 -1.80
C ILE A 158 20.56 -1.24 -2.91
N GLU A 159 20.93 -2.49 -3.12
CA GLU A 159 21.87 -2.88 -4.16
C GLU A 159 21.29 -2.73 -5.56
N VAL A 160 20.01 -3.07 -5.74
CA VAL A 160 19.28 -2.81 -6.99
C VAL A 160 19.28 -1.33 -7.33
N VAL A 161 18.96 -0.46 -6.37
CA VAL A 161 18.97 1.00 -6.56
C VAL A 161 20.36 1.50 -6.97
N ARG A 162 21.43 1.00 -6.35
CA ARG A 162 22.81 1.35 -6.74
C ARG A 162 23.12 0.95 -8.18
N ARG A 163 22.68 -0.23 -8.61
CA ARG A 163 22.85 -0.71 -9.98
C ARG A 163 22.07 0.14 -10.97
N ILE A 164 20.82 0.51 -10.66
CA ILE A 164 20.01 1.41 -11.50
C ILE A 164 20.71 2.75 -11.69
N ILE A 165 21.27 3.34 -10.62
CA ILE A 165 22.02 4.60 -10.70
C ILE A 165 23.26 4.43 -11.58
N ALA A 166 24.01 3.34 -11.40
CA ALA A 166 25.22 3.06 -12.18
C ALA A 166 24.94 2.85 -13.67
N HIS A 167 23.76 2.32 -14.03
CA HIS A 167 23.33 2.09 -15.42
C HIS A 167 22.45 3.22 -15.96
N GLU A 168 22.42 4.39 -15.30
CA GLU A 168 21.66 5.58 -15.72
C GLU A 168 20.15 5.31 -15.94
N GLY A 169 19.58 4.38 -15.17
CA GLY A 169 18.16 4.02 -15.27
C GLY A 169 17.81 3.02 -16.38
N LYS A 170 18.79 2.38 -17.02
CA LYS A 170 18.57 1.28 -17.96
C LYS A 170 18.29 -0.03 -17.22
N ASN A 171 17.62 -0.98 -17.90
CA ASN A 171 17.21 -2.29 -17.34
C ASN A 171 18.26 -3.40 -17.57
N ASP A 172 19.50 -3.06 -17.94
CA ASP A 172 20.55 -3.99 -18.36
C ASP A 172 21.46 -4.47 -17.21
N PHE A 173 21.06 -4.29 -15.96
CA PHE A 173 21.86 -4.60 -14.77
C PHE A 173 21.67 -6.02 -14.19
N HIS A 174 20.95 -6.90 -14.90
CA HIS A 174 20.75 -8.30 -14.53
C HIS A 174 21.82 -9.26 -15.10
N GLY A 175 23.04 -8.74 -15.33
CA GLY A 175 24.19 -9.52 -15.81
C GLY A 175 24.70 -10.54 -14.81
#